data_AF-A0A8T6DLB7-F1
#
_entry.id   AF-A0A8T6DLB7-F1
#
_cell.length_a   1.000
_cell.length_b   1.000
_cell.length_c   1.000
_cell.angle_alpha   90.00
_cell.angle_beta   90.00
_cell.angle_gamma   90.00
#
_symmetry.space_group_name_H-M   'P 1'
#
loop_
_entity.id
_entity.type
_entity.pdbx_description
1 polymer ?
#
loop_
_entity_poly.entity_id
_entity_poly.type
_entity_poly.pdbx_seq_one_letter_code
_entity_poly.pdbx_strand_id
1 'polypeptide(L)'
;LGLVAIAVVGVVSSGALVRGLLAGVFGLLIASVGFDDATGVHRLTFGVDYLWDGIHIVPVVIGLFALPEFFDLIVSDVPIARRTEMGQAANASSQRIEGMRAVIRNWLLVFRSAGMGLFVGLLPGIGGSLAQWLSYASARQTVRGGTQTFGTGDIRGVIAPESANNAVDGGQLVPTLFFGVPGSVGMALFLGLLVILGLQPGPQMLNEDLPLTLTIAFSLVLANVFATGIALWFTPLLTRIAFVRPNVLVPLVLAVMTIAAFQANRAIYDLLIMLAFGGLGYFMKTYGWPRPPIIIAIILGSIVERYYGIATGQYGWGIFTRIPVIIIVLIAVGTGFYTVWIQRSVTRNRARQEAEMGSVGTPETPPPAGAESDTPDASPSRPSFVERLRPTASGVFIALLTVAFAYTLWQTYDWSDEAARLPRVVVIAGLVLVGVYAVLHLLFPSSGRRQIMDIGRTVTGDTREVMLRRTAKALGTTGALVAAIWLIGFQIALPAYVFLYLLIFGHVRWWIALFWMVAFLVLIYGFFDLVIYIPWIDPVLGDLLPDILKGKENVQEFLNR
;
A
#
# COMPACT_ATOMS: atom_id res chain seq x y z
N LEU A 1 -19.56 1.51 -7.10
CA LEU A 1 -18.25 1.48 -6.41
C LEU A 1 -17.37 0.33 -6.85
N GLY A 2 -17.79 -0.94 -6.77
CA GLY A 2 -16.98 -2.07 -7.28
C GLY A 2 -16.51 -1.94 -8.73
N LEU A 3 -17.40 -1.54 -9.64
CA LEU A 3 -17.04 -1.27 -11.03
C LEU A 3 -16.10 -0.06 -11.19
N VAL A 4 -16.20 0.94 -10.31
CA VAL A 4 -15.27 2.09 -10.26
C VAL A 4 -13.90 1.63 -9.73
N ALA A 5 -13.85 0.74 -8.74
CA ALA A 5 -12.60 0.10 -8.30
C ALA A 5 -11.91 -0.67 -9.42
N ILE A 6 -12.66 -1.47 -10.19
CA ILE A 6 -12.12 -2.18 -11.35
C ILE A 6 -11.56 -1.19 -12.38
N ALA A 7 -12.26 -0.08 -12.62
CA ALA A 7 -11.75 0.99 -13.48
C ALA A 7 -10.44 1.59 -12.93
N VAL A 8 -10.39 1.92 -11.63
CA VAL A 8 -9.19 2.43 -10.94
C VAL A 8 -8.03 1.44 -11.04
N VAL A 9 -8.28 0.14 -10.85
CA VAL A 9 -7.27 -0.92 -11.03
C VAL A 9 -6.69 -0.85 -12.45
N GLY A 10 -7.52 -0.65 -13.47
CA GLY A 10 -7.06 -0.49 -14.85
C GLY A 10 -6.17 0.74 -15.07
N VAL A 11 -6.47 1.86 -14.41
CA VAL A 11 -5.69 3.10 -14.49
C VAL A 11 -4.34 2.98 -13.78
N VAL A 12 -4.34 2.40 -12.58
CA VAL A 12 -3.16 2.29 -11.74
C VAL A 12 -2.20 1.23 -12.29
N SER A 13 -2.69 0.23 -13.02
CA SER A 13 -1.88 -0.89 -13.55
C SER A 13 -1.19 -0.63 -14.90
N SER A 14 -0.91 0.63 -15.23
CA SER A 14 -0.32 1.08 -16.51
C SER A 14 0.75 0.16 -17.08
N GLY A 15 0.58 -0.28 -18.33
CA GLY A 15 1.53 -1.14 -19.03
C GLY A 15 1.34 -2.65 -18.81
N ALA A 16 0.57 -3.07 -17.79
CA ALA A 16 0.23 -4.46 -17.54
C ALA A 16 -1.18 -4.64 -16.95
N LEU A 17 -2.19 -4.24 -17.72
CA LEU A 17 -3.62 -4.28 -17.33
C LEU A 17 -4.03 -5.65 -16.77
N VAL A 18 -3.66 -6.75 -17.42
CA VAL A 18 -4.05 -8.11 -17.00
C VAL A 18 -3.41 -8.48 -15.65
N ARG A 19 -2.14 -8.11 -15.42
CA ARG A 19 -1.47 -8.30 -14.12
C ARG A 19 -2.14 -7.45 -13.03
N GLY A 20 -2.57 -6.26 -13.40
CA GLY A 20 -3.37 -5.36 -12.57
C GLY A 20 -4.69 -5.96 -12.12
N LEU A 21 -5.48 -6.44 -13.07
CA LEU A 21 -6.77 -7.07 -12.82
C LEU A 21 -6.61 -8.34 -11.98
N LEU A 22 -5.61 -9.17 -12.27
CA LEU A 22 -5.29 -10.36 -11.45
C LEU A 22 -4.91 -9.99 -10.02
N ALA A 23 -4.09 -8.95 -9.83
CA ALA A 23 -3.75 -8.43 -8.51
C ALA A 23 -4.99 -7.88 -7.77
N GLY A 24 -5.90 -7.20 -8.48
CA GLY A 24 -7.18 -6.75 -7.93
C GLY A 24 -8.10 -7.91 -7.52
N VAL A 25 -8.24 -8.93 -8.36
CA VAL A 25 -9.04 -10.14 -8.04
C VAL A 25 -8.43 -10.88 -6.84
N PHE A 26 -7.11 -10.99 -6.78
CA PHE A 26 -6.42 -11.55 -5.62
C PHE A 26 -6.69 -10.74 -4.33
N GLY A 27 -6.70 -9.40 -4.42
CA GLY A 27 -7.07 -8.56 -3.28
C GLY A 27 -8.54 -8.74 -2.86
N LEU A 28 -9.47 -8.91 -3.81
CA LEU A 28 -10.87 -9.22 -3.49
C LEU A 28 -11.02 -10.57 -2.81
N LEU A 29 -10.22 -11.56 -3.23
CA LEU A 29 -10.19 -12.88 -2.57
C LEU A 29 -9.72 -12.76 -1.11
N ILE A 30 -8.67 -11.98 -0.86
CA ILE A 30 -8.17 -11.71 0.50
C ILE A 30 -9.25 -11.03 1.34
N ALA A 31 -10.02 -10.10 0.76
CA ALA A 31 -11.10 -9.41 1.44
C ALA A 31 -12.27 -10.33 1.84
N SER A 32 -12.44 -11.46 1.15
CA SER A 32 -13.46 -12.45 1.46
C SER A 32 -13.04 -13.45 2.55
N VAL A 33 -11.83 -13.32 3.10
CA VAL A 33 -11.39 -14.10 4.26
C VAL A 33 -12.08 -13.57 5.51
N GLY A 34 -12.70 -14.46 6.27
CA GLY A 34 -13.33 -14.15 7.55
C GLY A 34 -14.77 -14.61 7.67
N PHE A 35 -15.43 -14.07 8.68
CA PHE A 35 -16.81 -14.33 9.01
C PHE A 35 -17.73 -13.56 8.06
N ASP A 36 -18.74 -14.24 7.53
CA ASP A 36 -19.80 -13.59 6.78
C ASP A 36 -20.93 -13.15 7.70
N ASP A 37 -21.03 -11.85 7.94
CA ASP A 37 -22.08 -11.25 8.78
C ASP A 37 -23.51 -11.64 8.37
N ALA A 38 -23.74 -11.95 7.09
CA ALA A 38 -25.07 -12.27 6.59
C ALA A 38 -25.48 -13.72 6.90
N THR A 39 -24.55 -14.67 6.89
CA THR A 39 -24.84 -16.11 6.95
C THR A 39 -24.24 -16.82 8.15
N GLY A 40 -23.28 -16.19 8.83
CA GLY A 40 -22.53 -16.76 9.93
C GLY A 40 -21.48 -17.79 9.53
N VAL A 41 -21.18 -17.94 8.24
CA VAL A 41 -20.22 -18.92 7.73
C VAL A 41 -18.79 -18.38 7.81
N HIS A 42 -17.86 -19.18 8.34
CA HIS A 42 -16.44 -18.89 8.31
C HIS A 42 -15.84 -19.23 6.94
N ARG A 43 -15.26 -18.25 6.26
CA ARG A 43 -14.70 -18.42 4.91
C ARG A 43 -13.19 -18.25 4.95
N LEU A 44 -12.46 -19.23 4.41
CA LEU A 44 -10.99 -19.20 4.28
C LEU A 44 -10.26 -18.90 5.61
N THR A 45 -10.83 -19.30 6.75
CA THR A 45 -10.20 -19.12 8.07
C THR A 45 -9.18 -20.21 8.39
N PHE A 46 -9.17 -21.32 7.64
CA PHE A 46 -8.24 -22.45 7.81
C PHE A 46 -8.16 -23.01 9.24
N GLY A 47 -9.22 -22.84 10.05
CA GLY A 47 -9.23 -23.24 11.46
C GLY A 47 -8.39 -22.33 12.38
N VAL A 48 -8.01 -21.14 11.92
CA VAL A 48 -7.28 -20.14 12.71
C VAL A 48 -8.24 -19.04 13.15
N ASP A 49 -8.41 -18.88 14.47
CA ASP A 49 -9.34 -17.92 15.07
C ASP A 49 -9.05 -16.47 14.67
N TYR A 50 -7.77 -16.12 14.54
CA TYR A 50 -7.36 -14.79 14.09
C TYR A 50 -7.98 -14.38 12.74
N LEU A 51 -8.22 -15.35 11.85
CA LEU A 51 -8.77 -15.05 10.52
C LEU A 51 -10.28 -14.84 10.53
N TRP A 52 -10.97 -14.99 11.66
CA TRP A 52 -12.43 -14.81 11.73
C TRP A 52 -12.83 -13.36 11.46
N ASP A 53 -12.08 -12.39 11.97
CA ASP A 53 -12.31 -10.96 11.70
C ASP A 53 -11.72 -10.51 10.35
N GLY A 54 -11.19 -11.47 9.58
CA GLY A 54 -10.50 -11.22 8.32
C GLY A 54 -9.08 -10.69 8.49
N ILE A 55 -8.45 -10.36 7.37
CA ILE A 55 -7.07 -9.85 7.37
C ILE A 55 -7.08 -8.33 7.49
N HIS A 56 -6.51 -7.83 8.58
CA HIS A 56 -6.45 -6.39 8.80
C HIS A 56 -5.55 -5.68 7.77
N ILE A 57 -5.99 -4.54 7.26
CA ILE A 57 -5.33 -3.84 6.14
C ILE A 57 -3.95 -3.28 6.53
N VAL A 58 -3.75 -2.92 7.80
CA VAL A 58 -2.51 -2.30 8.30
C VAL A 58 -1.28 -3.20 8.08
N PRO A 59 -1.21 -4.45 8.59
CA PRO A 59 -0.07 -5.33 8.33
C PRO A 59 0.11 -5.65 6.83
N VAL A 60 -0.97 -5.72 6.06
CA VAL A 60 -0.92 -5.91 4.59
C VAL A 60 -0.23 -4.73 3.90
N VAL A 61 -0.62 -3.49 4.23
CA VAL A 61 -0.01 -2.28 3.66
C VAL A 61 1.48 -2.21 4.00
N ILE A 62 1.82 -2.45 5.26
CA ILE A 62 3.21 -2.44 5.73
C ILE A 62 4.03 -3.51 4.99
N GLY A 63 3.51 -4.73 4.90
CA GLY A 63 4.15 -5.81 4.16
C GLY A 63 4.30 -5.52 2.67
N LEU A 64 3.25 -5.03 2.01
CA LEU A 64 3.26 -4.89 0.56
C LEU A 64 4.05 -3.67 0.07
N PHE A 65 4.13 -2.58 0.86
CA PHE A 65 4.70 -1.27 0.43
C PHE A 65 5.79 -0.69 1.31
N ALA A 66 5.97 -1.16 2.53
CA ALA A 66 7.04 -0.69 3.37
C ALA A 66 8.21 -1.67 3.31
N LEU A 67 7.99 -2.93 3.71
CA LEU A 67 9.06 -3.93 3.75
C LEU A 67 9.90 -4.05 2.46
N PRO A 68 9.32 -4.05 1.24
CA PRO A 68 10.12 -4.18 0.01
C PRO A 68 11.07 -3.00 -0.22
N GLU A 69 10.66 -1.80 0.17
CA GLU A 69 11.44 -0.56 0.13
C GLU A 69 12.57 -0.62 1.15
N PHE A 70 12.30 -1.14 2.36
CA PHE A 70 13.35 -1.39 3.36
C PHE A 70 14.32 -2.48 2.92
N PHE A 71 13.84 -3.55 2.30
CA PHE A 71 14.72 -4.60 1.77
C PHE A 71 15.64 -4.07 0.67
N ASP A 72 15.13 -3.19 -0.20
CA ASP A 72 15.98 -2.53 -1.20
C ASP A 72 16.97 -1.57 -0.57
N LEU A 73 16.59 -0.87 0.50
CA LEU A 73 17.51 -0.02 1.25
C LEU A 73 18.64 -0.84 1.91
N ILE A 74 18.33 -2.02 2.46
CA ILE A 74 19.32 -2.96 3.02
C ILE A 74 20.21 -3.56 1.91
N VAL A 75 19.63 -3.88 0.75
CA VAL A 75 20.35 -4.52 -0.35
C VAL A 75 21.25 -3.53 -1.09
N SER A 76 20.80 -2.28 -1.26
CA SER A 76 21.56 -1.24 -1.96
C SER A 76 22.69 -0.68 -1.10
N ASP A 77 22.53 -0.61 0.23
CA ASP A 77 23.49 -0.01 1.17
C ASP A 77 23.86 1.46 0.81
N VAL A 78 23.01 2.13 0.03
CA VAL A 78 23.16 3.54 -0.34
C VAL A 78 22.06 4.36 0.36
N PRO A 79 22.39 5.52 0.97
CA PRO A 79 21.38 6.43 1.49
C PRO A 79 20.36 6.87 0.44
N ILE A 80 19.14 7.17 0.89
CA ILE A 80 18.01 7.57 0.03
C ILE A 80 18.37 8.81 -0.81
N ALA A 81 19.08 9.77 -0.21
CA ALA A 81 19.66 10.92 -0.90
C ALA A 81 21.20 10.87 -0.87
N ARG A 82 21.85 11.14 -2.01
CA ARG A 82 23.33 11.12 -2.08
C ARG A 82 23.91 12.33 -1.35
N ARG A 83 25.09 12.19 -0.73
CA ARG A 83 25.79 13.31 -0.05
C ARG A 83 26.04 14.52 -0.98
N THR A 84 26.14 14.31 -2.29
CA THR A 84 26.26 15.38 -3.28
C THR A 84 25.02 16.28 -3.34
N GLU A 85 23.85 15.77 -2.95
CA GLU A 85 22.57 16.50 -2.85
C GLU A 85 22.39 17.20 -1.49
N MET A 86 23.30 16.97 -0.54
CA MET A 86 23.28 17.58 0.80
C MET A 86 23.47 19.11 0.72
N GLY A 87 24.17 19.60 -0.32
CA GLY A 87 24.24 21.03 -0.65
C GLY A 87 22.89 21.62 -1.11
N GLN A 88 21.98 20.80 -1.66
CA GLN A 88 20.62 21.22 -2.00
C GLN A 88 19.69 21.21 -0.77
N ALA A 89 19.94 20.34 0.22
CA ALA A 89 19.24 20.34 1.50
C ALA A 89 19.54 21.59 2.36
N ALA A 90 20.70 22.22 2.18
CA ALA A 90 21.00 23.53 2.78
C ALA A 90 20.02 24.64 2.28
N ASN A 91 19.41 24.44 1.10
CA ASN A 91 18.36 25.29 0.52
C ASN A 91 16.93 24.82 0.85
N ALA A 92 16.72 24.08 1.95
CA ALA A 92 15.40 23.57 2.35
C ALA A 92 14.31 24.66 2.43
N SER A 93 14.66 25.90 2.78
CA SER A 93 13.70 27.02 2.78
C SER A 93 13.23 27.40 1.37
N SER A 94 14.12 27.34 0.37
CA SER A 94 13.77 27.62 -1.03
C SER A 94 12.86 26.53 -1.60
N GLN A 95 13.20 25.26 -1.35
CA GLN A 95 12.40 24.11 -1.80
C GLN A 95 11.00 24.06 -1.15
N ARG A 96 10.88 24.45 0.14
CA ARG A 96 9.56 24.57 0.81
C ARG A 96 8.66 25.59 0.13
N ILE A 97 9.20 26.78 -0.16
CA ILE A 97 8.46 27.84 -0.85
C ILE A 97 8.07 27.39 -2.27
N GLU A 98 8.96 26.69 -2.97
CA GLU A 98 8.64 26.11 -4.28
C GLU A 98 7.50 25.09 -4.21
N GLY A 99 7.51 24.19 -3.22
CA GLY A 99 6.42 23.24 -2.97
C GLY A 99 5.09 23.94 -2.72
N MET A 100 5.08 24.98 -1.87
CA MET A 100 3.87 25.80 -1.63
C MET A 100 3.38 26.49 -2.91
N ARG A 101 4.30 27.06 -3.70
CA ARG A 101 3.96 27.67 -5.00
C ARG A 101 3.43 26.65 -6.00
N ALA A 102 3.94 25.41 -5.98
CA ALA A 102 3.46 24.34 -6.84
C ALA A 102 2.00 23.98 -6.54
N VAL A 103 1.59 23.96 -5.27
CA VAL A 103 0.19 23.76 -4.87
C VAL A 103 -0.70 24.89 -5.41
N ILE A 104 -0.30 26.15 -5.23
CA ILE A 104 -1.06 27.32 -5.71
C ILE A 104 -1.16 27.32 -7.24
N ARG A 105 -0.07 27.00 -7.95
CA ARG A 105 -0.06 26.91 -9.42
C ARG A 105 -1.01 25.83 -9.94
N ASN A 106 -1.18 24.74 -9.19
CA ASN A 106 -2.06 23.62 -9.53
C ASN A 106 -3.40 23.68 -8.76
N TRP A 107 -3.91 24.87 -8.42
CA TRP A 107 -5.14 25.02 -7.63
C TRP A 107 -6.36 24.27 -8.22
N LEU A 108 -6.53 24.23 -9.54
CA LEU A 108 -7.60 23.45 -10.18
C LEU A 108 -7.49 21.95 -9.85
N LEU A 109 -6.27 21.42 -9.82
CA LEU A 109 -6.04 20.02 -9.43
C LEU A 109 -6.37 19.82 -7.95
N VAL A 110 -6.00 20.76 -7.08
CA VAL A 110 -6.34 20.75 -5.65
C VAL A 110 -7.85 20.70 -5.46
N PHE A 111 -8.62 21.63 -6.02
CA PHE A 111 -10.08 21.68 -5.87
C PHE A 111 -10.76 20.44 -6.42
N ARG A 112 -10.35 19.96 -7.60
CA ARG A 112 -10.91 18.74 -8.20
C ARG A 112 -10.66 17.52 -7.32
N SER A 113 -9.45 17.40 -6.77
CA SER A 113 -9.04 16.29 -5.92
C SER A 113 -9.69 16.36 -4.53
N ALA A 114 -9.77 17.55 -3.95
CA ALA A 114 -10.50 17.82 -2.72
C ALA A 114 -11.99 17.50 -2.86
N GLY A 115 -12.61 17.85 -4.00
CA GLY A 115 -13.99 17.48 -4.30
C GLY A 115 -14.21 15.95 -4.36
N MET A 116 -13.25 15.21 -4.92
CA MET A 116 -13.27 13.74 -4.86
C MET A 116 -13.12 13.24 -3.41
N GLY A 117 -12.23 13.84 -2.62
CA GLY A 117 -12.06 13.54 -1.20
C GLY A 117 -13.32 13.77 -0.38
N LEU A 118 -13.94 14.94 -0.53
CA LEU A 118 -15.20 15.30 0.09
C LEU A 118 -16.30 14.29 -0.26
N PHE A 119 -16.45 13.97 -1.55
CA PHE A 119 -17.47 13.02 -2.01
C PHE A 119 -17.26 11.61 -1.44
N VAL A 120 -16.01 11.12 -1.40
CA VAL A 120 -15.71 9.83 -0.79
C VAL A 120 -15.94 9.88 0.73
N GLY A 121 -15.63 10.99 1.39
CA GLY A 121 -15.89 11.19 2.81
C GLY A 121 -17.38 11.17 3.19
N LEU A 122 -18.26 11.64 2.29
CA LEU A 122 -19.71 11.55 2.47
C LEU A 122 -20.23 10.10 2.52
N LEU A 123 -19.47 9.14 2.00
CA LEU A 123 -19.88 7.75 1.92
C LEU A 123 -19.53 7.02 3.23
N PRO A 124 -20.52 6.54 3.98
CA PRO A 124 -20.27 5.88 5.26
C PRO A 124 -19.45 4.60 5.10
N GLY A 125 -18.50 4.39 6.01
CA GLY A 125 -17.72 3.15 6.08
C GLY A 125 -16.69 2.92 4.96
N ILE A 126 -16.46 3.90 4.08
CA ILE A 126 -15.51 3.73 2.95
C ILE A 126 -14.07 4.11 3.35
N GLY A 127 -13.90 4.96 4.36
CA GLY A 127 -12.58 5.42 4.81
C GLY A 127 -11.87 6.36 3.82
N GLY A 128 -10.80 7.03 4.27
CA GLY A 128 -10.10 8.06 3.48
C GLY A 128 -9.05 7.55 2.49
N SER A 129 -8.55 6.33 2.69
CA SER A 129 -7.50 5.74 1.84
C SER A 129 -7.96 5.56 0.38
N LEU A 130 -9.24 5.26 0.14
CA LEU A 130 -9.78 5.15 -1.22
C LEU A 130 -9.74 6.49 -1.97
N ALA A 131 -10.05 7.59 -1.30
CA ALA A 131 -10.08 8.91 -1.91
C ALA A 131 -8.72 9.29 -2.53
N GLN A 132 -7.63 8.95 -1.84
CA GLN A 132 -6.27 9.19 -2.30
C GLN A 132 -5.97 8.42 -3.59
N TRP A 133 -6.27 7.12 -3.62
CA TRP A 133 -6.04 6.28 -4.80
C TRP A 133 -6.92 6.68 -5.99
N LEU A 134 -8.19 7.00 -5.73
CA LEU A 134 -9.11 7.47 -6.76
C LEU A 134 -8.66 8.82 -7.34
N SER A 135 -8.26 9.74 -6.48
CA SER A 135 -7.72 11.04 -6.88
C SER A 135 -6.43 10.91 -7.68
N TYR A 136 -5.51 10.05 -7.24
CA TYR A 136 -4.28 9.76 -7.97
C TYR A 136 -4.56 9.18 -9.37
N ALA A 137 -5.44 8.18 -9.47
CA ALA A 137 -5.84 7.58 -10.74
C ALA A 137 -6.48 8.62 -11.67
N SER A 138 -7.40 9.42 -11.14
CA SER A 138 -8.06 10.50 -11.87
C SER A 138 -7.06 11.54 -12.38
N ALA A 139 -6.16 12.02 -11.51
CA ALA A 139 -5.10 12.95 -11.87
C ALA A 139 -4.17 12.39 -12.94
N ARG A 140 -3.79 11.12 -12.84
CA ARG A 140 -2.93 10.47 -13.83
C ARG A 140 -3.53 10.48 -15.24
N GLN A 141 -4.85 10.36 -15.36
CA GLN A 141 -5.54 10.37 -16.66
C GLN A 141 -5.79 11.77 -17.20
N THR A 142 -6.16 12.72 -16.33
CA THR A 142 -6.58 14.05 -16.76
C THR A 142 -5.42 15.03 -16.92
N VAL A 143 -4.34 14.84 -16.16
CA VAL A 143 -3.18 15.73 -16.20
C VAL A 143 -2.35 15.44 -17.45
N ARG A 144 -2.01 16.49 -18.20
CA ARG A 144 -1.15 16.39 -19.39
C ARG A 144 0.21 15.79 -19.02
N GLY A 145 0.57 14.71 -19.73
CA GLY A 145 1.78 13.94 -19.47
C GLY A 145 1.70 13.00 -18.25
N GLY A 146 0.61 13.04 -17.48
CA GLY A 146 0.50 12.37 -16.18
C GLY A 146 0.65 10.85 -16.25
N THR A 147 0.17 10.21 -17.32
CA THR A 147 0.35 8.76 -17.51
C THR A 147 1.82 8.33 -17.56
N GLN A 148 2.73 9.23 -17.97
CA GLN A 148 4.17 8.97 -18.10
C GLN A 148 4.98 9.51 -16.93
N THR A 149 4.64 10.69 -16.40
CA THR A 149 5.43 11.38 -15.37
C THR A 149 5.04 10.99 -13.94
N PHE A 150 3.83 10.47 -13.73
CA PHE A 150 3.40 10.10 -12.39
C PHE A 150 4.19 8.88 -11.91
N GLY A 151 4.71 8.98 -10.69
CA GLY A 151 5.62 7.99 -10.11
C GLY A 151 7.10 8.23 -10.42
N THR A 152 7.47 9.22 -11.26
CA THR A 152 8.87 9.58 -11.56
C THR A 152 9.28 10.90 -10.90
N GLY A 153 8.65 11.27 -9.78
CA GLY A 153 8.88 12.53 -9.07
C GLY A 153 8.01 13.71 -9.51
N ASP A 154 6.96 13.51 -10.32
CA ASP A 154 6.01 14.57 -10.66
C ASP A 154 5.18 14.99 -9.42
N ILE A 155 5.37 16.24 -8.97
CA ILE A 155 4.69 16.81 -7.80
C ILE A 155 3.15 16.75 -7.90
N ARG A 156 2.59 16.77 -9.12
CA ARG A 156 1.13 16.68 -9.33
C ARG A 156 0.58 15.32 -8.89
N GLY A 157 1.42 14.28 -8.90
CA GLY A 157 1.12 12.96 -8.37
C GLY A 157 1.06 12.91 -6.83
N VAL A 158 1.54 13.94 -6.13
CA VAL A 158 1.43 14.11 -4.68
C VAL A 158 0.29 15.07 -4.33
N ILE A 159 0.20 16.21 -5.03
CA ILE A 159 -0.84 17.23 -4.81
C ILE A 159 -2.25 16.60 -4.88
N ALA A 160 -2.51 15.74 -5.87
CA ALA A 160 -3.81 15.13 -6.05
C ALA A 160 -4.25 14.22 -4.87
N PRO A 161 -3.51 13.16 -4.50
CA PRO A 161 -3.89 12.32 -3.36
C PRO A 161 -3.90 13.08 -2.03
N GLU A 162 -2.94 13.98 -1.77
CA GLU A 162 -2.90 14.73 -0.51
C GLU A 162 -4.06 15.72 -0.36
N SER A 163 -4.46 16.39 -1.46
CA SER A 163 -5.64 17.26 -1.45
C SER A 163 -6.92 16.49 -1.20
N ALA A 164 -7.02 15.27 -1.75
CA ALA A 164 -8.16 14.39 -1.48
C ALA A 164 -8.14 13.91 -0.03
N ASN A 165 -6.99 13.50 0.50
CA ASN A 165 -6.83 13.03 1.87
C ASN A 165 -7.35 14.06 2.88
N ASN A 166 -6.87 15.30 2.78
CA ASN A 166 -7.26 16.36 3.72
C ASN A 166 -8.74 16.76 3.59
N ALA A 167 -9.35 16.57 2.43
CA ALA A 167 -10.76 16.90 2.22
C ALA A 167 -11.73 15.81 2.72
N VAL A 168 -11.26 14.57 2.89
CA VAL A 168 -12.10 13.46 3.36
C VAL A 168 -12.67 13.73 4.74
N ASP A 169 -11.87 14.22 5.68
CA ASP A 169 -12.30 14.38 7.07
C ASP A 169 -13.48 15.34 7.20
N GLY A 170 -13.46 16.44 6.41
CA GLY A 170 -14.60 17.36 6.31
C GLY A 170 -15.84 16.70 5.71
N GLY A 171 -15.67 15.80 4.74
CA GLY A 171 -16.77 15.01 4.17
C GLY A 171 -17.34 14.00 5.15
N GLN A 172 -16.50 13.36 5.96
CA GLN A 172 -16.92 12.35 6.94
C GLN A 172 -17.71 12.94 8.11
N LEU A 173 -17.51 14.21 8.46
CA LEU A 173 -18.31 14.89 9.48
C LEU A 173 -19.80 14.93 9.13
N VAL A 174 -20.14 15.05 7.84
CA VAL A 174 -21.54 15.18 7.40
C VAL A 174 -22.37 13.96 7.80
N PRO A 175 -22.06 12.71 7.39
CA PRO A 175 -22.84 11.56 7.81
C PRO A 175 -22.72 11.28 9.31
N THR A 176 -21.56 11.58 9.90
CA THR A 176 -21.29 11.34 11.33
C THR A 176 -22.17 12.21 12.22
N LEU A 177 -22.25 13.52 11.93
CA LEU A 177 -23.04 14.47 12.72
C LEU A 177 -24.52 14.45 12.35
N PHE A 178 -24.87 14.31 11.07
CA PHE A 178 -26.26 14.51 10.62
C PHE A 178 -27.07 13.22 10.64
N PHE A 179 -26.43 12.08 10.39
CA PHE A 179 -27.11 10.78 10.36
C PHE A 179 -26.73 9.88 11.54
N GLY A 180 -25.76 10.30 12.36
CA GLY A 180 -25.22 9.43 13.40
C GLY A 180 -24.52 8.18 12.85
N VAL A 181 -24.11 8.20 11.58
CA VAL A 181 -23.44 7.07 10.92
C VAL A 181 -21.98 7.44 10.65
N PRO A 182 -21.01 6.73 11.24
CA PRO A 182 -19.61 7.11 11.12
C PRO A 182 -19.07 6.91 9.69
N GLY A 183 -18.35 7.92 9.20
CA GLY A 183 -17.64 7.85 7.91
C GLY A 183 -16.38 6.97 7.93
N SER A 184 -15.79 6.76 9.10
CA SER A 184 -14.58 5.97 9.35
C SER A 184 -14.53 5.47 10.79
N VAL A 185 -13.55 4.60 11.11
CA VAL A 185 -13.30 4.12 12.48
C VAL A 185 -13.01 5.29 13.44
N GLY A 186 -12.22 6.27 13.00
CA GLY A 186 -11.94 7.48 13.79
C GLY A 186 -13.22 8.28 14.08
N MET A 187 -14.12 8.37 13.10
CA MET A 187 -15.41 9.03 13.31
C MET A 187 -16.36 8.23 14.21
N ALA A 188 -16.25 6.90 14.27
CA ALA A 188 -17.01 6.09 15.21
C ALA A 188 -16.57 6.37 16.66
N LEU A 189 -15.27 6.49 16.91
CA LEU A 189 -14.74 6.92 18.20
C LEU A 189 -15.18 8.34 18.55
N PHE A 190 -15.16 9.24 17.57
CA PHE A 190 -15.68 10.61 17.75
C PHE A 190 -17.17 10.61 18.10
N LEU A 191 -17.98 9.78 17.45
CA LEU A 191 -19.40 9.58 17.77
C LEU A 191 -19.58 9.07 19.21
N GLY A 192 -18.77 8.08 19.61
CA GLY A 192 -18.74 7.59 20.99
C GLY A 192 -18.40 8.69 22.00
N LEU A 193 -17.43 9.55 21.68
CA LEU A 193 -17.08 10.71 22.50
C LEU A 193 -18.25 11.70 22.63
N LEU A 194 -18.94 12.02 21.53
CA LEU A 194 -20.11 12.90 21.57
C LEU A 194 -21.21 12.32 22.49
N VAL A 195 -21.48 11.03 22.38
CA VAL A 195 -22.45 10.33 23.25
C VAL A 195 -22.02 10.37 24.71
N ILE A 196 -20.74 10.18 25.02
CA ILE A 196 -20.19 10.32 26.38
C ILE A 196 -20.39 11.73 26.93
N LEU A 197 -20.28 12.74 26.07
CA LEU A 197 -20.54 14.15 26.41
C LEU A 197 -22.03 14.50 26.49
N GLY A 198 -22.93 13.53 26.32
CA GLY A 198 -24.37 13.71 26.37
C GLY A 198 -24.98 14.28 25.09
N LEU A 199 -24.21 14.33 23.99
CA LEU A 199 -24.68 14.80 22.70
C LEU A 199 -25.21 13.62 21.89
N GLN A 200 -26.29 13.85 21.14
CA GLN A 200 -26.91 12.83 20.30
C GLN A 200 -26.77 13.19 18.81
N PRO A 201 -25.76 12.63 18.12
CA PRO A 201 -25.59 12.88 16.68
C PRO A 201 -26.81 12.44 15.88
N GLY A 202 -27.18 13.24 14.87
CA GLY A 202 -28.40 13.08 14.11
C GLY A 202 -29.01 14.42 13.69
N PRO A 203 -30.30 14.45 13.32
CA PRO A 203 -30.99 15.69 12.94
C PRO A 203 -30.99 16.77 14.02
N GLN A 204 -30.85 16.43 15.30
CA GLN A 204 -30.74 17.39 16.41
C GLN A 204 -29.51 18.30 16.27
N MET A 205 -28.38 17.75 15.78
CA MET A 205 -27.15 18.51 15.50
C MET A 205 -27.36 19.65 14.50
N LEU A 206 -28.37 19.52 13.61
CA LEU A 206 -28.71 20.52 12.61
C LEU A 206 -29.73 21.55 13.10
N ASN A 207 -30.43 21.26 14.19
CA ASN A 207 -31.51 22.09 14.72
C ASN A 207 -31.08 22.74 16.03
N GLU A 208 -31.06 21.97 17.11
CA GLU A 208 -30.82 22.45 18.47
C GLU A 208 -29.33 22.73 18.70
N ASP A 209 -28.44 21.84 18.24
CA ASP A 209 -27.00 21.97 18.43
C ASP A 209 -26.27 22.56 17.22
N LEU A 210 -26.96 23.32 16.36
CA LEU A 210 -26.36 23.93 15.17
C LEU A 210 -25.11 24.78 15.47
N PRO A 211 -25.08 25.63 16.53
CA PRO A 211 -23.88 26.37 16.89
C PRO A 211 -22.69 25.45 17.22
N LEU A 212 -22.95 24.31 17.87
CA LEU A 212 -21.92 23.32 18.18
C LEU A 212 -21.44 22.62 16.91
N THR A 213 -22.35 22.22 16.02
CA THR A 213 -22.00 21.64 14.71
C THR A 213 -21.08 22.56 13.91
N LEU A 214 -21.42 23.85 13.83
CA LEU A 214 -20.57 24.84 13.15
C LEU A 214 -19.24 25.03 13.87
N THR A 215 -19.22 25.01 15.20
CA THR A 215 -17.99 25.08 16.00
C THR A 215 -17.06 23.91 15.71
N ILE A 216 -17.59 22.68 15.62
CA ILE A 216 -16.82 21.48 15.24
C ILE A 216 -16.26 21.62 13.82
N ALA A 217 -17.09 22.06 12.86
CA ALA A 217 -16.67 22.27 11.48
C ALA A 217 -15.55 23.31 11.35
N PHE A 218 -15.70 24.48 11.97
CA PHE A 218 -14.67 25.52 11.95
C PHE A 218 -13.41 25.12 12.74
N SER A 219 -13.57 24.35 13.82
CA SER A 219 -12.43 23.80 14.56
C SER A 219 -11.62 22.84 13.70
N LEU A 220 -12.26 22.02 12.86
CA LEU A 220 -11.56 21.16 11.90
C LEU A 220 -10.78 21.98 10.87
N VAL A 221 -11.37 23.07 10.35
CA VAL A 221 -10.67 23.98 9.43
C VAL A 221 -9.43 24.58 10.10
N LEU A 222 -9.60 25.10 11.32
CA LEU A 222 -8.52 25.72 12.07
C LEU A 222 -7.43 24.71 12.45
N ALA A 223 -7.82 23.50 12.87
CA ALA A 223 -6.89 22.40 13.16
C ALA A 223 -6.04 22.03 11.93
N ASN A 224 -6.63 21.98 10.73
CA ASN A 224 -5.88 21.73 9.50
C ASN A 224 -4.88 22.84 9.18
N VAL A 225 -5.23 24.11 9.43
CA VAL A 225 -4.32 25.25 9.26
C VAL A 225 -3.15 25.14 10.25
N PHE A 226 -3.41 24.86 11.52
CA PHE A 226 -2.36 24.67 12.53
C PHE A 226 -1.47 23.46 12.21
N ALA A 227 -2.06 22.31 11.87
CA ALA A 227 -1.32 21.11 11.49
C ALA A 227 -0.41 21.36 10.29
N THR A 228 -0.90 22.07 9.27
CA THR A 228 -0.09 22.47 8.10
C THR A 228 1.06 23.39 8.52
N GLY A 229 0.80 24.39 9.36
CA GLY A 229 1.82 25.29 9.88
C GLY A 229 2.93 24.57 10.64
N ILE A 230 2.55 23.65 11.53
CA ILE A 230 3.47 22.79 12.28
C ILE A 230 4.27 21.90 11.31
N ALA A 231 3.63 21.24 10.35
CA ALA A 231 4.31 20.39 9.38
C ALA A 231 5.35 21.17 8.55
N LEU A 232 5.00 22.38 8.07
CA LEU A 232 5.92 23.26 7.35
C LEU A 232 7.09 23.73 8.23
N TRP A 233 6.86 23.95 9.52
CA TRP A 233 7.90 24.31 10.48
C TRP A 233 8.88 23.17 10.75
N PHE A 234 8.39 21.94 10.87
CA PHE A 234 9.21 20.74 11.09
C PHE A 234 9.87 20.16 9.82
N THR A 235 9.40 20.54 8.63
CA THR A 235 9.94 20.08 7.34
C THR A 235 11.49 20.07 7.24
N PRO A 236 12.25 21.12 7.62
CA PRO A 236 13.72 21.09 7.52
C PRO A 236 14.38 20.06 8.45
N LEU A 237 13.72 19.65 9.53
CA LEU A 237 14.18 18.55 10.37
C LEU A 237 13.87 17.21 9.71
N LEU A 238 12.67 17.06 9.15
CA LEU A 238 12.22 15.84 8.48
C LEU A 238 13.04 15.53 7.22
N THR A 239 13.41 16.53 6.42
CA THR A 239 14.24 16.32 5.21
C THR A 239 15.64 15.80 5.53
N ARG A 240 16.17 16.06 6.74
CA ARG A 240 17.47 15.53 7.17
C ARG A 240 17.46 14.00 7.34
N ILE A 241 16.29 13.40 7.58
CA ILE A 241 16.15 11.95 7.75
C ILE A 241 16.55 11.20 6.47
N ALA A 242 16.31 11.80 5.28
CA ALA A 242 16.67 11.19 3.99
C ALA A 242 18.19 10.98 3.80
N PHE A 243 19.03 11.68 4.57
CA PHE A 243 20.49 11.57 4.54
C PHE A 243 21.04 10.60 5.60
N VAL A 244 20.19 10.08 6.48
CA VAL A 244 20.59 9.09 7.49
C VAL A 244 20.99 7.81 6.78
N ARG A 245 22.09 7.20 7.25
CA ARG A 245 22.58 5.95 6.67
C ARG A 245 21.53 4.83 6.81
N PRO A 246 21.27 4.05 5.75
CA PRO A 246 20.39 2.88 5.77
C PRO A 246 20.57 2.00 7.00
N ASN A 247 21.82 1.69 7.33
CA ASN A 247 22.13 0.72 8.40
C ASN A 247 21.76 1.21 9.80
N VAL A 248 21.53 2.51 9.99
CA VAL A 248 20.99 3.08 11.25
C VAL A 248 19.48 3.24 11.18
N LEU A 249 18.95 3.64 10.02
CA LEU A 249 17.52 3.91 9.84
C LEU A 249 16.69 2.61 9.85
N VAL A 250 17.17 1.56 9.20
CA VAL A 250 16.47 0.28 9.04
C VAL A 250 16.00 -0.33 10.37
N PRO A 251 16.84 -0.55 11.40
CA PRO A 251 16.40 -1.21 12.62
C PRO A 251 15.37 -0.38 13.39
N LEU A 252 15.50 0.94 13.38
CA LEU A 252 14.57 1.86 14.04
C LEU A 252 13.21 1.82 13.37
N VAL A 253 13.17 1.89 12.04
CA VAL A 253 11.92 1.89 11.29
C VAL A 253 11.26 0.52 11.33
N LEU A 254 12.01 -0.58 11.20
CA LEU A 254 11.47 -1.93 11.34
C LEU A 254 10.83 -2.14 12.71
N ALA A 255 11.45 -1.64 13.78
CA ALA A 255 10.88 -1.73 15.12
C ALA A 255 9.54 -0.99 15.24
N VAL A 256 9.46 0.24 14.73
CA VAL A 256 8.20 1.02 14.70
C VAL A 256 7.14 0.34 13.82
N MET A 257 7.51 -0.18 12.66
CA MET A 257 6.60 -0.91 11.75
C MET A 257 6.02 -2.16 12.41
N THR A 258 6.82 -2.85 13.20
CA THR A 258 6.37 -4.06 13.90
C THR A 258 5.37 -3.71 15.00
N ILE A 259 5.59 -2.61 15.74
CA ILE A 259 4.59 -2.07 16.70
C ILE A 259 3.31 -1.66 15.95
N ALA A 260 3.44 -0.95 14.82
CA ALA A 260 2.31 -0.48 14.04
C ALA A 260 1.47 -1.63 13.45
N ALA A 261 2.12 -2.69 12.96
CA ALA A 261 1.44 -3.90 12.49
C ALA A 261 0.69 -4.60 13.63
N PHE A 262 1.35 -4.77 14.78
CA PHE A 262 0.76 -5.38 15.97
C PHE A 262 -0.46 -4.63 16.50
N GLN A 263 -0.48 -3.30 16.42
CA GLN A 263 -1.61 -2.50 16.90
C GLN A 263 -2.92 -2.69 16.12
N ALA A 264 -2.92 -3.48 15.05
CA ALA A 264 -4.12 -3.86 14.32
C ALA A 264 -5.08 -4.68 15.20
N ASN A 265 -4.70 -5.92 15.51
CA ASN A 265 -5.53 -6.84 16.31
C ASN A 265 -4.84 -7.25 17.61
N ARG A 266 -3.63 -6.74 17.88
CA ARG A 266 -2.81 -7.08 19.05
C ARG A 266 -2.53 -8.58 19.12
N ALA A 267 -2.31 -9.21 17.96
CA ALA A 267 -2.01 -10.62 17.86
C ALA A 267 -0.67 -10.86 17.13
N ILE A 268 0.00 -11.98 17.45
CA ILE A 268 1.24 -12.35 16.76
C ILE A 268 1.05 -12.56 15.26
N TYR A 269 -0.16 -13.00 14.87
CA TYR A 269 -0.54 -13.23 13.48
C TYR A 269 -0.47 -11.94 12.64
N ASP A 270 -0.64 -10.76 13.23
CA ASP A 270 -0.44 -9.48 12.53
C ASP A 270 0.99 -9.36 11.98
N LEU A 271 1.97 -9.84 12.75
CA LEU A 271 3.38 -9.84 12.36
C LEU A 271 3.69 -10.90 11.31
N LEU A 272 3.03 -12.06 11.38
CA LEU A 272 3.16 -13.10 10.37
C LEU A 272 2.56 -12.67 9.02
N ILE A 273 1.42 -11.98 9.04
CA ILE A 273 0.81 -11.40 7.84
C ILE A 273 1.69 -10.29 7.28
N MET A 274 2.22 -9.41 8.14
CA MET A 274 3.18 -8.39 7.70
C MET A 274 4.37 -9.03 6.98
N LEU A 275 4.96 -10.12 7.51
CA LEU A 275 6.05 -10.84 6.87
C LEU A 275 5.64 -11.52 5.55
N ALA A 276 4.48 -12.19 5.52
CA ALA A 276 3.98 -12.88 4.33
C ALA A 276 3.74 -11.89 3.18
N PHE A 277 3.05 -10.78 3.46
CA PHE A 277 2.84 -9.70 2.50
C PHE A 277 4.14 -8.93 2.20
N GLY A 278 5.10 -8.92 3.12
CA GLY A 278 6.49 -8.50 2.93
C GLY A 278 7.18 -9.23 1.80
N GLY A 279 7.19 -10.56 1.89
CA GLY A 279 7.73 -11.44 0.85
C GLY A 279 6.99 -11.29 -0.48
N LEU A 280 5.65 -11.24 -0.43
CA LEU A 280 4.81 -11.03 -1.61
C LEU A 280 5.09 -9.68 -2.29
N GLY A 281 5.11 -8.59 -1.53
CA GLY A 281 5.36 -7.24 -2.04
C GLY A 281 6.73 -7.14 -2.67
N TYR A 282 7.73 -7.76 -2.04
CA TYR A 282 9.08 -7.83 -2.55
C TYR A 282 9.17 -8.62 -3.87
N PHE A 283 8.48 -9.76 -3.93
CA PHE A 283 8.34 -10.54 -5.16
C PHE A 283 7.68 -9.70 -6.27
N MET A 284 6.55 -9.06 -5.98
CA MET A 284 5.82 -8.24 -6.94
C MET A 284 6.66 -7.06 -7.45
N LYS A 285 7.41 -6.41 -6.55
CA LYS A 285 8.35 -5.34 -6.87
C LYS A 285 9.44 -5.81 -7.83
N THR A 286 10.06 -6.95 -7.52
CA THR A 286 11.17 -7.54 -8.30
C THR A 286 10.73 -7.94 -9.71
N TYR A 287 9.49 -8.42 -9.86
CA TYR A 287 8.97 -8.96 -11.13
C TYR A 287 8.00 -8.02 -11.87
N GLY A 288 7.84 -6.78 -11.41
CA GLY A 288 6.99 -5.78 -12.06
C GLY A 288 5.52 -6.18 -12.05
N TRP A 289 5.00 -6.62 -10.92
CA TRP A 289 3.56 -6.74 -10.69
C TRP A 289 3.03 -5.50 -9.96
N PRO A 290 1.90 -4.92 -10.40
CA PRO A 290 1.33 -3.75 -9.74
C PRO A 290 0.77 -4.16 -8.37
N ARG A 291 1.36 -3.60 -7.30
CA ARG A 291 0.94 -3.79 -5.90
C ARG A 291 -0.32 -3.00 -5.51
N PRO A 292 -0.53 -1.73 -5.94
CA PRO A 292 -1.68 -0.95 -5.48
C PRO A 292 -3.06 -1.57 -5.72
N PRO A 293 -3.33 -2.29 -6.84
CA PRO A 293 -4.59 -2.99 -7.04
C PRO A 293 -5.02 -3.91 -5.89
N ILE A 294 -4.07 -4.57 -5.21
CA ILE A 294 -4.38 -5.48 -4.09
C ILE A 294 -5.02 -4.67 -2.95
N ILE A 295 -4.38 -3.58 -2.52
CA ILE A 295 -4.88 -2.74 -1.42
C ILE A 295 -6.24 -2.15 -1.76
N ILE A 296 -6.39 -1.62 -2.97
CA ILE A 296 -7.66 -1.02 -3.42
C ILE A 296 -8.77 -2.06 -3.37
N ALA A 297 -8.48 -3.28 -3.83
CA ALA A 297 -9.44 -4.37 -3.79
C ALA A 297 -9.78 -4.84 -2.37
N ILE A 298 -8.80 -4.94 -1.47
CA ILE A 298 -9.04 -5.32 -0.06
C ILE A 298 -9.96 -4.30 0.62
N ILE A 299 -9.68 -3.01 0.46
CA ILE A 299 -10.49 -1.93 1.04
C ILE A 299 -11.93 -1.96 0.49
N LEU A 300 -12.11 -2.24 -0.80
CA LEU A 300 -13.43 -2.27 -1.41
C LEU A 300 -14.17 -3.60 -1.25
N GLY A 301 -13.50 -4.68 -0.82
CA GLY A 301 -14.09 -6.01 -0.83
C GLY A 301 -15.38 -6.09 -0.03
N SER A 302 -15.38 -5.62 1.21
CA SER A 302 -16.57 -5.61 2.08
C SER A 302 -17.73 -4.76 1.51
N ILE A 303 -17.40 -3.63 0.90
CA ILE A 303 -18.38 -2.75 0.22
C ILE A 303 -18.98 -3.46 -0.99
N VAL A 304 -18.12 -4.06 -1.81
CA VAL A 304 -18.52 -4.80 -3.02
C VAL A 304 -19.40 -5.97 -2.61
N GLU A 305 -19.00 -6.75 -1.62
CA GLU A 305 -19.74 -7.88 -1.06
C GLU A 305 -21.14 -7.46 -0.62
N ARG A 306 -21.23 -6.48 0.28
CA ARG A 306 -22.49 -6.02 0.85
C ARG A 306 -23.47 -5.56 -0.22
N TYR A 307 -23.05 -4.68 -1.12
CA TYR A 307 -23.95 -4.14 -2.15
C TYR A 307 -24.24 -5.16 -3.25
N TYR A 308 -23.30 -6.05 -3.56
CA TYR A 308 -23.55 -7.16 -4.47
C TYR A 308 -24.57 -8.13 -3.89
N GLY A 309 -24.47 -8.46 -2.60
CA GLY A 309 -25.43 -9.27 -1.85
C GLY A 309 -26.83 -8.66 -1.87
N ILE A 310 -26.97 -7.38 -1.53
CA ILE A 310 -28.27 -6.66 -1.58
C ILE A 310 -28.85 -6.68 -3.00
N ALA A 311 -28.05 -6.33 -4.00
CA ALA A 311 -28.55 -6.20 -5.36
C ALA A 311 -28.92 -7.55 -5.99
N THR A 312 -28.16 -8.61 -5.71
CA THR A 312 -28.51 -9.97 -6.14
C THR A 312 -29.66 -10.56 -5.35
N GLY A 313 -29.81 -10.24 -4.07
CA GLY A 313 -30.97 -10.63 -3.27
C GLY A 313 -32.27 -10.02 -3.79
N GLN A 314 -32.24 -8.77 -4.25
CA GLN A 314 -33.44 -8.10 -4.79
C GLN A 314 -33.74 -8.44 -6.25
N TYR A 315 -32.71 -8.59 -7.09
CA TYR A 315 -32.89 -8.64 -8.55
C TYR A 315 -32.38 -9.93 -9.20
N GLY A 316 -31.72 -10.82 -8.46
CA GLY A 316 -31.06 -12.01 -9.00
C GLY A 316 -30.13 -11.66 -10.16
N TRP A 317 -30.18 -12.47 -11.23
CA TRP A 317 -29.44 -12.21 -12.48
C TRP A 317 -29.97 -11.02 -13.28
N GLY A 318 -31.20 -10.55 -12.99
CA GLY A 318 -31.81 -9.38 -13.61
C GLY A 318 -31.10 -8.06 -13.28
N ILE A 319 -30.09 -8.07 -12.41
CA ILE A 319 -29.24 -6.90 -12.14
C ILE A 319 -28.50 -6.42 -13.40
N PHE A 320 -28.03 -7.33 -14.24
CA PHE A 320 -27.18 -7.00 -15.41
C PHE A 320 -27.96 -6.36 -16.56
N THR A 321 -29.29 -6.51 -16.58
CA THR A 321 -30.17 -5.88 -17.57
C THR A 321 -30.63 -4.48 -17.15
N ARG A 322 -30.29 -4.03 -15.93
CA ARG A 322 -30.65 -2.69 -15.44
C ARG A 322 -29.81 -1.62 -16.11
N ILE A 323 -30.50 -0.60 -16.63
CA ILE A 323 -29.90 0.55 -17.34
C ILE A 323 -28.72 1.19 -16.57
N PRO A 324 -28.79 1.45 -15.25
CA PRO A 324 -27.66 2.04 -14.54
C PRO A 324 -26.41 1.15 -14.54
N VAL A 325 -26.59 -0.18 -14.43
CA VAL A 325 -25.49 -1.14 -14.44
C VAL A 325 -24.85 -1.19 -15.81
N ILE A 326 -25.65 -1.23 -16.88
CA ILE A 326 -25.19 -1.19 -18.26
C ILE A 326 -24.37 0.08 -18.52
N ILE A 327 -24.87 1.25 -18.10
CA ILE A 327 -24.15 2.52 -18.25
C ILE A 327 -22.79 2.47 -17.53
N ILE A 328 -22.74 1.98 -16.29
CA ILE A 328 -21.49 1.89 -15.53
C ILE A 328 -20.51 0.92 -16.19
N VAL A 329 -20.99 -0.23 -16.69
CA VAL A 329 -20.16 -1.19 -17.43
C VAL A 329 -19.63 -0.57 -18.73
N LEU A 330 -20.46 0.14 -19.49
CA LEU A 330 -20.04 0.84 -20.70
C LEU A 330 -19.00 1.92 -20.40
N ILE A 331 -19.15 2.68 -19.30
CA ILE A 331 -18.15 3.65 -18.86
C ILE A 331 -16.85 2.94 -18.46
N ALA A 332 -16.91 1.85 -17.71
CA ALA A 332 -15.73 1.09 -17.31
C ALA A 332 -14.97 0.51 -18.52
N VAL A 333 -15.70 -0.10 -19.46
CA VAL A 333 -15.15 -0.65 -20.71
C VAL A 333 -14.59 0.48 -21.58
N GLY A 334 -15.33 1.59 -21.74
CA GLY A 334 -14.88 2.76 -22.49
C GLY A 334 -13.62 3.38 -21.90
N THR A 335 -13.53 3.51 -20.58
CA THR A 335 -12.34 4.02 -19.89
C THR A 335 -11.15 3.08 -20.04
N GLY A 336 -11.39 1.76 -19.97
CA GLY A 336 -10.38 0.75 -20.24
C GLY A 336 -9.85 0.81 -21.67
N PHE A 337 -10.75 0.89 -22.65
CA PHE A 337 -10.39 1.01 -24.07
C PHE A 337 -9.65 2.31 -24.36
N TYR A 338 -10.11 3.43 -23.81
CA TYR A 338 -9.47 4.74 -23.91
C TYR A 338 -8.04 4.71 -23.32
N THR A 339 -7.86 4.04 -22.18
CA THR A 339 -6.55 3.89 -21.53
C THR A 339 -5.59 3.08 -22.41
N VAL A 340 -6.06 1.97 -23.01
CA VAL A 340 -5.27 1.16 -23.94
C VAL A 340 -4.95 1.94 -25.23
N TRP A 341 -5.91 2.70 -25.75
CA TRP A 341 -5.76 3.51 -26.95
C TRP A 341 -4.72 4.62 -26.76
N ILE A 342 -4.78 5.37 -25.64
CA ILE A 342 -3.76 6.38 -25.27
C ILE A 342 -2.38 5.74 -25.16
N GLN A 343 -2.27 4.60 -24.48
CA GLN A 343 -0.97 3.94 -24.30
C GLN A 343 -0.38 3.53 -25.65
N ARG A 344 -1.19 3.02 -26.58
CA ARG A 344 -0.75 2.68 -27.93
C ARG A 344 -0.37 3.92 -28.76
N SER A 345 -1.16 4.99 -28.70
CA SER A 345 -0.89 6.21 -29.48
C SER A 345 0.38 6.92 -29.02
N VAL A 346 0.62 7.01 -27.70
CA VAL A 346 1.85 7.57 -27.13
C VAL A 346 3.08 6.74 -27.51
N THR A 347 2.99 5.42 -27.42
CA THR A 347 4.10 4.53 -27.80
C THR A 347 4.43 4.65 -29.29
N ARG A 348 3.39 4.74 -30.15
CA ARG A 348 3.56 4.90 -31.60
C ARG A 348 4.16 6.26 -31.96
N ASN A 349 3.76 7.32 -31.25
CA ASN A 349 4.28 8.66 -31.50
C ASN A 349 5.75 8.79 -31.06
N ARG A 350 6.17 8.11 -29.98
CA ARG A 350 7.60 8.03 -29.61
C ARG A 350 8.44 7.28 -30.63
N ALA A 351 7.99 6.11 -31.06
CA ALA A 351 8.71 5.36 -32.10
C ALA A 351 8.87 6.17 -33.40
N ARG A 352 7.90 7.03 -33.71
CA ARG A 352 7.99 7.99 -34.82
C ARG A 352 8.98 9.13 -34.53
N GLN A 353 8.93 9.74 -33.35
CA GLN A 353 9.88 10.80 -32.96
C GLN A 353 11.33 10.31 -32.86
N GLU A 354 11.56 9.10 -32.38
CA GLU A 354 12.88 8.45 -32.32
C GLU A 354 13.39 8.12 -33.73
N ALA A 355 12.50 7.66 -34.63
CA ALA A 355 12.84 7.45 -36.03
C ALA A 355 13.11 8.77 -36.79
N GLU A 356 12.38 9.84 -36.47
CA GLU A 356 12.58 11.18 -37.03
C GLU A 356 13.89 11.81 -36.52
N MET A 357 14.22 11.68 -35.22
CA MET A 357 15.51 12.15 -34.67
C MET A 357 16.71 11.34 -35.16
N GLY A 358 16.55 10.03 -35.42
CA GLY A 358 17.59 9.20 -36.04
C GLY A 358 17.85 9.52 -37.51
N SER A 359 16.95 10.25 -38.18
CA SER A 359 17.08 10.65 -39.59
C SER A 359 17.75 12.01 -39.79
N VAL A 360 17.91 12.81 -38.73
CA VAL A 360 18.60 14.10 -38.76
C VAL A 360 20.04 13.87 -38.30
N GLY A 361 20.93 13.69 -39.28
CA GLY A 361 22.33 13.33 -39.07
C GLY A 361 23.10 14.29 -38.16
N THR A 362 23.93 13.71 -37.30
CA THR A 362 25.10 14.39 -36.71
C THR A 362 26.34 13.97 -37.50
N PRO A 363 27.32 14.86 -37.75
CA PRO A 363 28.55 14.49 -38.47
C PRO A 363 29.32 13.46 -37.65
N GLU A 364 29.58 12.29 -38.24
CA GLU A 364 30.38 11.23 -37.67
C GLU A 364 31.78 11.76 -37.31
N THR A 365 32.12 11.72 -36.02
CA THR A 365 33.53 11.68 -35.61
C THR A 365 33.97 10.23 -35.69
N PRO A 366 35.07 9.90 -36.37
CA PRO A 366 35.49 8.52 -36.51
C PRO A 366 35.85 7.97 -35.12
N PRO A 367 35.45 6.73 -34.77
CA PRO A 367 35.78 6.14 -33.50
C PRO A 367 37.30 5.95 -33.37
N PRO A 368 37.87 6.06 -32.16
CA PRO A 368 39.28 5.80 -31.94
C PRO A 368 39.64 4.39 -32.41
N ALA A 369 40.69 4.30 -33.24
CA ALA A 369 41.21 3.03 -33.74
C ALA A 369 41.64 2.13 -32.56
N GLY A 370 40.91 1.05 -32.33
CA GLY A 370 41.23 0.07 -31.30
C GLY A 370 40.05 -0.65 -30.63
N ALA A 371 38.79 -0.33 -30.95
CA ALA A 371 37.65 -1.11 -30.47
C ALA A 371 37.41 -2.30 -31.41
N GLU A 372 37.65 -3.51 -30.90
CA GLU A 372 37.31 -4.76 -31.57
C GLU A 372 35.84 -4.78 -31.99
N SER A 373 35.61 -5.22 -33.22
CA SER A 373 34.32 -5.31 -33.88
C SER A 373 33.46 -6.42 -33.25
N ASP A 374 32.55 -6.05 -32.35
CA ASP A 374 31.36 -6.87 -32.08
C ASP A 374 30.43 -6.77 -33.30
N THR A 375 30.30 -7.88 -34.01
CA THR A 375 29.48 -8.06 -35.22
C THR A 375 28.05 -7.51 -35.06
N PRO A 376 27.52 -6.76 -36.04
CA PRO A 376 26.14 -6.32 -36.06
C PRO A 376 25.26 -7.40 -36.69
N ASP A 377 24.88 -8.45 -35.94
CA ASP A 377 23.83 -9.35 -36.45
C ASP A 377 23.09 -10.11 -35.35
N ALA A 378 21.89 -9.62 -35.01
CA ALA A 378 20.70 -10.43 -34.73
C ALA A 378 19.53 -9.49 -34.37
N SER A 379 18.59 -9.33 -35.30
CA SER A 379 17.21 -8.98 -34.90
C SER A 379 16.77 -9.97 -33.80
N PRO A 380 16.09 -9.53 -32.72
CA PRO A 380 15.72 -10.46 -31.65
C PRO A 380 14.81 -11.53 -32.24
N SER A 381 15.36 -12.74 -32.41
CA SER A 381 14.62 -13.89 -32.90
C SER A 381 13.43 -14.13 -31.97
N ARG A 382 12.24 -14.33 -32.55
CA ARG A 382 11.04 -14.62 -31.77
C ARG A 382 11.36 -15.86 -30.90
N PRO A 383 11.17 -15.82 -29.57
CA PRO A 383 11.52 -16.93 -28.71
C PRO A 383 10.82 -18.21 -29.18
N SER A 384 11.55 -19.32 -29.16
CA SER A 384 11.04 -20.64 -29.55
C SER A 384 9.89 -21.07 -28.63
N PHE A 385 8.98 -21.92 -29.11
CA PHE A 385 7.82 -22.38 -28.32
C PHE A 385 8.25 -23.02 -26.97
N VAL A 386 9.39 -23.72 -26.96
CA VAL A 386 9.97 -24.33 -25.76
C VAL A 386 10.56 -23.29 -24.80
N GLU A 387 11.17 -22.21 -25.31
CA GLU A 387 11.59 -21.07 -24.46
C GLU A 387 10.41 -20.29 -23.88
N ARG A 388 9.27 -20.24 -24.59
CA ARG A 388 8.01 -19.66 -24.09
C ARG A 388 7.40 -20.46 -22.92
N LEU A 389 7.70 -21.75 -22.83
CA LEU A 389 7.25 -22.66 -21.77
C LEU A 389 8.17 -22.66 -20.54
N ARG A 390 9.35 -22.01 -20.60
CA ARG A 390 10.21 -21.91 -19.40
C ARG A 390 9.50 -21.10 -18.32
N PRO A 391 9.55 -21.55 -17.04
CA PRO A 391 8.92 -20.84 -15.94
C PRO A 391 9.56 -19.45 -15.80
N THR A 392 8.91 -18.46 -16.39
CA THR A 392 9.22 -17.06 -16.12
C THR A 392 8.73 -16.77 -14.71
N ALA A 393 9.37 -15.85 -13.98
CA ALA A 393 8.92 -15.51 -12.62
C ALA A 393 7.46 -15.03 -12.56
N SER A 394 6.93 -14.41 -13.62
CA SER A 394 5.50 -14.11 -13.76
C SER A 394 4.63 -15.38 -13.82
N GLY A 395 5.15 -16.49 -14.37
CA GLY A 395 4.48 -17.79 -14.42
C GLY A 395 4.35 -18.46 -13.05
N VAL A 396 5.33 -18.30 -12.16
CA VAL A 396 5.23 -18.79 -10.77
C VAL A 396 4.09 -18.11 -10.03
N PHE A 397 3.97 -16.78 -10.14
CA PHE A 397 2.89 -16.04 -9.50
C PHE A 397 1.51 -16.48 -10.01
N ILE A 398 1.40 -16.69 -11.32
CA ILE A 398 0.16 -17.12 -11.94
C ILE A 398 -0.20 -18.54 -11.54
N ALA A 399 0.78 -19.44 -11.46
CA ALA A 399 0.55 -20.78 -10.95
C ALA A 399 0.02 -20.74 -9.51
N LEU A 400 0.64 -19.93 -8.64
CA LEU A 400 0.17 -19.75 -7.26
C LEU A 400 -1.26 -19.18 -7.21
N LEU A 401 -1.56 -18.15 -8.02
CA LEU A 401 -2.92 -17.60 -8.12
C LEU A 401 -3.93 -18.63 -8.63
N THR A 402 -3.53 -19.44 -9.61
CA THR A 402 -4.39 -20.50 -10.17
C THR A 402 -4.73 -21.53 -9.10
N VAL A 403 -3.73 -21.97 -8.34
CA VAL A 403 -3.92 -22.89 -7.22
C VAL A 403 -4.82 -22.27 -6.15
N ALA A 404 -4.58 -21.02 -5.77
CA ALA A 404 -5.41 -20.32 -4.80
C ALA A 404 -6.87 -20.19 -5.26
N PHE A 405 -7.11 -19.79 -6.52
CA PHE A 405 -8.45 -19.67 -7.08
C PHE A 405 -9.16 -21.02 -7.20
N ALA A 406 -8.46 -22.05 -7.65
CA ALA A 406 -9.01 -23.40 -7.74
C ALA A 406 -9.35 -23.98 -6.35
N TYR A 407 -8.47 -23.78 -5.37
CA TYR A 407 -8.68 -24.21 -4.00
C TYR A 407 -9.88 -23.50 -3.36
N THR A 408 -9.98 -22.17 -3.51
CA THR A 408 -11.14 -21.44 -3.01
C THR A 408 -12.42 -21.85 -3.72
N LEU A 409 -12.38 -22.05 -5.04
CA LEU A 409 -13.55 -22.53 -5.79
C LEU A 409 -14.03 -23.89 -5.25
N TRP A 410 -13.09 -24.79 -4.94
CA TRP A 410 -13.40 -26.07 -4.32
C TRP A 410 -14.01 -25.90 -2.92
N GLN A 411 -13.43 -25.07 -2.05
CA GLN A 411 -13.98 -24.73 -0.73
C GLN A 411 -15.39 -24.14 -0.79
N THR A 412 -15.71 -23.38 -1.84
CA THR A 412 -17.03 -22.74 -1.94
C THR A 412 -18.17 -23.74 -2.10
N TYR A 413 -17.93 -25.01 -2.44
CA TYR A 413 -18.98 -26.03 -2.52
C TYR A 413 -19.54 -26.41 -1.15
N ASP A 414 -18.74 -26.25 -0.09
CA ASP A 414 -19.16 -26.57 1.28
C ASP A 414 -19.91 -25.40 1.95
N TRP A 415 -19.93 -24.23 1.32
CA TRP A 415 -20.58 -23.03 1.83
C TRP A 415 -22.00 -22.86 1.28
N SER A 416 -22.85 -22.16 2.03
CA SER A 416 -24.17 -21.75 1.53
C SER A 416 -24.03 -20.87 0.28
N ASP A 417 -25.05 -20.88 -0.60
CA ASP A 417 -25.01 -20.10 -1.85
C ASP A 417 -24.90 -18.58 -1.62
N GLU A 418 -25.38 -18.10 -0.47
CA GLU A 418 -25.21 -16.71 -0.04
C GLU A 418 -23.76 -16.44 0.35
N ALA A 419 -23.17 -17.31 1.18
CA ALA A 419 -21.78 -17.18 1.62
C ALA A 419 -20.80 -17.32 0.45
N ALA A 420 -21.10 -18.20 -0.49
CA ALA A 420 -20.23 -18.49 -1.61
C ALA A 420 -20.31 -17.46 -2.75
N ARG A 421 -21.28 -16.55 -2.72
CA ARG A 421 -21.66 -15.75 -3.90
C ARG A 421 -20.52 -14.87 -4.42
N LEU A 422 -19.96 -14.00 -3.57
CA LEU A 422 -18.85 -13.14 -3.99
C LEU A 422 -17.57 -13.96 -4.25
N PRO A 423 -17.11 -14.85 -3.35
CA PRO A 423 -15.90 -15.62 -3.57
C PRO A 423 -15.95 -16.42 -4.88
N ARG A 424 -17.07 -17.09 -5.21
CA ARG A 424 -17.23 -17.84 -6.48
C ARG A 424 -17.06 -16.92 -7.70
N VAL A 425 -17.71 -15.76 -7.71
CA VAL A 425 -17.59 -14.81 -8.83
C VAL A 425 -16.17 -14.29 -8.98
N VAL A 426 -15.51 -13.97 -7.86
CA VAL A 426 -14.13 -13.48 -7.82
C VAL A 426 -13.17 -14.53 -8.38
N VAL A 427 -13.25 -15.79 -7.93
CA VAL A 427 -12.30 -16.83 -8.37
C VAL A 427 -12.57 -17.30 -9.80
N ILE A 428 -13.83 -17.35 -10.25
CA ILE A 428 -14.15 -17.66 -11.65
C ILE A 428 -13.61 -16.57 -12.57
N ALA A 429 -13.83 -15.29 -12.23
CA ALA A 429 -13.25 -14.17 -12.97
C ALA A 429 -11.72 -14.22 -12.96
N GLY A 430 -11.11 -14.61 -11.83
CA GLY A 430 -9.68 -14.83 -11.69
C GLY A 430 -9.13 -15.90 -12.63
N LEU A 431 -9.77 -17.08 -12.68
CA LEU A 431 -9.40 -18.18 -13.57
C LEU A 431 -9.54 -17.80 -15.05
N VAL A 432 -10.60 -17.07 -15.41
CA VAL A 432 -10.76 -16.51 -16.76
C VAL A 432 -9.62 -15.54 -17.10
N LEU A 433 -9.27 -14.64 -16.18
CA LEU A 433 -8.15 -13.70 -16.37
C LEU A 433 -6.79 -14.41 -16.47
N VAL A 434 -6.59 -15.50 -15.73
CA VAL A 434 -5.40 -16.36 -15.86
C VAL A 434 -5.35 -16.96 -17.26
N GLY A 435 -6.46 -17.50 -17.76
CA GLY A 435 -6.55 -18.03 -19.13
C GLY A 435 -6.26 -16.98 -20.19
N VAL A 436 -6.86 -15.78 -20.05
CA VAL A 436 -6.60 -14.63 -20.92
C VAL A 436 -5.13 -14.23 -20.87
N TYR A 437 -4.52 -14.19 -19.68
CA TYR A 437 -3.08 -13.90 -19.55
C TYR A 437 -2.25 -14.94 -20.29
N ALA A 438 -2.52 -16.24 -20.10
CA ALA A 438 -1.76 -17.32 -20.73
C ALA A 438 -1.85 -17.21 -22.26
N VAL A 439 -3.04 -17.01 -22.81
CA VAL A 439 -3.26 -16.82 -24.26
C VAL A 439 -2.52 -15.58 -24.77
N LEU A 440 -2.67 -14.43 -24.10
CA LEU A 440 -1.99 -13.20 -24.52
C LEU A 440 -0.47 -13.32 -24.44
N HIS A 441 0.06 -14.04 -23.44
CA HIS A 441 1.49 -14.28 -23.30
C HIS A 441 2.05 -15.18 -24.39
N LEU A 442 1.27 -16.19 -24.82
CA LEU A 442 1.63 -17.07 -25.95
C LEU A 442 1.58 -16.36 -27.31
N LEU A 443 0.55 -15.51 -27.52
CA LEU A 443 0.32 -14.78 -28.78
C LEU A 443 1.22 -13.55 -28.93
N PHE A 444 1.41 -12.79 -27.85
CA PHE A 444 2.17 -11.55 -27.83
C PHE A 444 3.20 -11.60 -26.70
N PRO A 445 4.28 -12.41 -26.85
CA PRO A 445 5.35 -12.45 -25.87
C PRO A 445 5.91 -11.03 -25.72
N SER A 446 5.74 -10.46 -24.52
CA SER A 446 6.19 -9.11 -24.23
C SER A 446 7.71 -9.08 -24.27
N SER A 447 8.28 -8.66 -25.39
CA SER A 447 9.68 -8.33 -25.53
C SER A 447 9.95 -7.04 -24.74
N GLY A 448 10.43 -7.19 -23.50
CA GLY A 448 10.94 -6.10 -22.68
C GLY A 448 10.33 -6.01 -21.28
N ARG A 449 11.19 -5.83 -20.27
CA ARG A 449 10.82 -5.35 -18.92
C ARG A 449 10.21 -3.95 -19.07
N ARG A 450 8.88 -3.84 -19.17
CA ARG A 450 8.21 -2.55 -18.97
C ARG A 450 8.16 -2.26 -17.49
N GLN A 451 8.82 -1.19 -17.06
CA GLN A 451 8.75 -0.66 -15.70
C GLN A 451 7.32 -0.17 -15.45
N ILE A 452 6.58 -0.91 -14.62
CA ILE A 452 5.19 -0.62 -14.26
C ILE A 452 5.24 0.22 -12.98
N MET A 453 5.13 1.55 -13.14
CA MET A 453 5.53 2.54 -12.12
C MET A 453 7.02 2.42 -11.75
N ASP A 454 7.60 3.48 -11.17
CA ASP A 454 8.98 3.44 -10.61
C ASP A 454 9.04 2.64 -9.30
N ILE A 455 8.35 1.51 -9.31
CA ILE A 455 8.31 0.47 -8.28
C ILE A 455 9.31 -0.64 -8.67
N GLY A 456 9.86 -0.61 -9.89
CA GLY A 456 10.93 -1.52 -10.28
C GLY A 456 12.19 -1.29 -9.45
N ARG A 457 12.89 -2.37 -9.10
CA ARG A 457 14.22 -2.29 -8.50
C ARG A 457 15.13 -1.51 -9.47
N THR A 458 15.75 -0.42 -9.01
CA THR A 458 16.91 0.13 -9.73
C THR A 458 17.95 -0.97 -9.73
N VAL A 459 18.14 -1.60 -10.89
CA VAL A 459 19.08 -2.71 -11.03
C VAL A 459 20.46 -2.13 -10.78
N THR A 460 20.98 -2.29 -9.56
CA THR A 460 22.42 -2.31 -9.36
C THR A 460 22.93 -3.42 -10.28
N GLY A 461 24.07 -3.22 -10.94
CA GLY A 461 24.70 -4.22 -11.82
C GLY A 461 25.15 -5.50 -11.10
N ASP A 462 24.54 -5.82 -9.96
CA ASP A 462 24.83 -6.94 -9.09
C ASP A 462 24.37 -8.25 -9.75
N THR A 463 25.24 -9.26 -9.69
CA THR A 463 24.96 -10.63 -10.12
C THR A 463 23.77 -11.19 -9.35
N ARG A 464 22.93 -12.02 -10.01
CA ARG A 464 21.72 -12.64 -9.43
C ARG A 464 21.96 -13.30 -8.07
N GLU A 465 23.15 -13.87 -7.85
CA GLU A 465 23.52 -14.52 -6.59
C GLU A 465 23.72 -13.52 -5.44
N VAL A 466 24.43 -12.41 -5.69
CA VAL A 466 24.63 -11.34 -4.70
C VAL A 466 23.29 -10.77 -4.28
N MET A 467 22.41 -10.57 -5.25
CA MET A 467 21.06 -10.10 -5.04
C MET A 467 20.27 -11.06 -4.13
N LEU A 468 20.28 -12.37 -4.42
CA LEU A 468 19.60 -13.38 -3.60
C LEU A 468 20.13 -13.44 -2.17
N ARG A 469 21.45 -13.38 -1.96
CA ARG A 469 22.04 -13.38 -0.62
C ARG A 469 21.63 -12.16 0.20
N ARG A 470 21.64 -10.97 -0.41
CA ARG A 470 21.24 -9.73 0.27
C ARG A 470 19.73 -9.72 0.59
N THR A 471 18.91 -10.27 -0.29
CA THR A 471 17.47 -10.47 -0.04
C THR A 471 17.21 -11.46 1.10
N ALA A 472 17.90 -12.60 1.10
CA ALA A 472 17.78 -13.60 2.15
C ALA A 472 18.21 -13.02 3.51
N LYS A 473 19.25 -12.19 3.53
CA LYS A 473 19.67 -11.45 4.72
C LYS A 473 18.56 -10.51 5.22
N ALA A 474 17.96 -9.71 4.35
CA ALA A 474 16.91 -8.77 4.74
C ALA A 474 15.67 -9.49 5.31
N LEU A 475 15.16 -10.50 4.60
CA LEU A 475 14.05 -11.34 5.08
C LEU A 475 14.41 -12.07 6.37
N GLY A 476 15.63 -12.60 6.47
CA GLY A 476 16.13 -13.28 7.65
C GLY A 476 16.20 -12.37 8.87
N THR A 477 16.65 -11.13 8.72
CA THR A 477 16.70 -10.16 9.83
C THR A 477 15.31 -9.77 10.31
N THR A 478 14.36 -9.53 9.41
CA THR A 478 12.98 -9.20 9.80
C THR A 478 12.27 -10.42 10.40
N GLY A 479 12.50 -11.62 9.85
CA GLY A 479 12.00 -12.87 10.43
C GLY A 479 12.56 -13.15 11.82
N ALA A 480 13.86 -12.89 12.03
CA ALA A 480 14.50 -13.00 13.34
C ALA A 480 13.91 -12.03 14.36
N LEU A 481 13.56 -10.80 13.96
CA LEU A 481 12.86 -9.85 14.82
C LEU A 481 11.49 -10.37 15.27
N VAL A 482 10.67 -10.87 14.33
CA VAL A 482 9.35 -11.41 14.65
C VAL A 482 9.46 -12.67 15.53
N ALA A 483 10.43 -13.55 15.25
CA ALA A 483 10.71 -14.70 16.09
C ALA A 483 11.16 -14.29 17.50
N ALA A 484 12.02 -13.28 17.62
CA ALA A 484 12.44 -12.75 18.91
C ALA A 484 11.26 -12.15 19.68
N ILE A 485 10.36 -11.40 19.03
CA ILE A 485 9.16 -10.87 19.66
C ILE A 485 8.27 -12.01 20.18
N TRP A 486 8.09 -13.07 19.40
CA TRP A 486 7.33 -14.23 19.84
C TRP A 486 7.97 -14.96 21.03
N LEU A 487 9.30 -15.07 21.04
CA LEU A 487 10.05 -15.78 22.09
C LEU A 487 10.15 -14.98 23.40
N ILE A 488 10.63 -13.73 23.33
CA ILE A 488 11.03 -12.92 24.50
C ILE A 488 10.22 -11.63 24.65
N GLY A 489 9.22 -11.40 23.79
CA GLY A 489 8.26 -10.31 23.93
C GLY A 489 8.74 -8.98 23.36
N PHE A 490 7.81 -8.07 23.09
CA PHE A 490 8.09 -6.77 22.47
C PHE A 490 9.08 -5.92 23.28
N GLN A 491 8.90 -5.86 24.59
CA GLN A 491 9.63 -4.98 25.50
C GLN A 491 11.14 -5.25 25.50
N ILE A 492 11.54 -6.51 25.29
CA ILE A 492 12.94 -6.93 25.25
C ILE A 492 13.44 -7.08 23.81
N ALA A 493 12.63 -7.71 22.95
CA ALA A 493 13.04 -8.01 21.57
C ALA A 493 13.37 -6.77 20.76
N LEU A 494 12.56 -5.70 20.87
CA LEU A 494 12.75 -4.50 20.05
C LEU A 494 14.03 -3.73 20.42
N PRO A 495 14.28 -3.36 21.69
CA PRO A 495 15.55 -2.70 22.06
C PRO A 495 16.76 -3.57 21.76
N ALA A 496 16.69 -4.88 22.05
CA ALA A 496 17.77 -5.82 21.78
C ALA A 496 18.07 -5.94 20.28
N TYR A 497 17.03 -6.01 19.44
CA TYR A 497 17.18 -6.03 17.99
C TYR A 497 17.83 -4.75 17.47
N VAL A 498 17.39 -3.58 17.93
CA VAL A 498 18.00 -2.30 17.54
C VAL A 498 19.48 -2.27 17.93
N PHE A 499 19.81 -2.67 19.16
CA PHE A 499 21.19 -2.74 19.65
C PHE A 499 22.07 -3.66 18.81
N LEU A 500 21.65 -4.92 18.63
CA LEU A 500 22.40 -5.94 17.90
C LEU A 500 22.55 -5.59 16.42
N TYR A 501 21.49 -5.09 15.79
CA TYR A 501 21.53 -4.69 14.39
C TYR A 501 22.52 -3.55 14.16
N LEU A 502 22.52 -2.53 15.04
CA LEU A 502 23.44 -1.38 14.93
C LEU A 502 24.90 -1.80 15.13
N LEU A 503 25.18 -2.77 15.99
CA LEU A 503 26.52 -3.33 16.19
C LEU A 503 26.99 -4.15 14.98
N ILE A 504 26.17 -5.11 14.55
CA ILE A 504 26.55 -6.12 13.56
C ILE A 504 26.55 -5.54 12.14
N PHE A 505 25.50 -4.80 11.79
CA PHE A 505 25.27 -4.30 10.43
C PHE A 505 25.49 -2.79 10.31
N GLY A 506 25.22 -2.04 11.38
CA GLY A 506 25.48 -0.60 11.43
C GLY A 506 26.96 -0.23 11.56
N HIS A 507 27.79 -1.15 12.07
CA HIS A 507 29.16 -0.89 12.51
C HIS A 507 29.25 0.37 13.39
N VAL A 508 28.21 0.60 14.18
CA VAL A 508 28.09 1.76 15.07
C VAL A 508 28.83 1.44 16.37
N ARG A 509 29.45 2.45 16.99
CA ARG A 509 30.11 2.29 18.29
C ARG A 509 29.10 1.82 19.35
N TRP A 510 29.51 0.91 20.22
CA TRP A 510 28.64 0.26 21.19
C TRP A 510 27.86 1.22 22.09
N TRP A 511 28.45 2.35 22.48
CA TRP A 511 27.77 3.34 23.32
C TRP A 511 26.67 4.12 22.58
N ILE A 512 26.81 4.30 21.26
CA ILE A 512 25.76 4.90 20.42
C ILE A 512 24.64 3.88 20.21
N ALA A 513 24.97 2.61 19.99
CA ALA A 513 23.99 1.53 19.93
C ALA A 513 23.22 1.41 21.27
N LEU A 514 23.92 1.52 22.40
CA LEU A 514 23.34 1.51 23.73
C LEU A 514 22.40 2.71 23.95
N PHE A 515 22.79 3.91 23.51
CA PHE A 515 21.92 5.08 23.55
C PHE A 515 20.60 4.82 22.81
N TRP A 516 20.65 4.26 21.58
CA TRP A 516 19.45 3.92 20.82
C TRP A 516 18.62 2.83 21.48
N MET A 517 19.26 1.82 22.07
CA MET A 517 18.57 0.78 22.85
C MET A 517 17.78 1.39 24.01
N VAL A 518 18.43 2.25 24.81
CA VAL A 518 17.78 2.93 25.95
C VAL A 518 16.68 3.86 25.47
N ALA A 519 16.90 4.63 24.40
CA ALA A 519 15.88 5.51 23.83
C ALA A 519 14.64 4.72 23.36
N PHE A 520 14.84 3.55 22.74
CA PHE A 520 13.74 2.69 22.31
C PHE A 520 13.02 2.04 23.48
N LEU A 521 13.75 1.67 24.54
CA LEU A 521 13.16 1.18 25.79
C LEU A 521 12.30 2.27 26.46
N VAL A 522 12.80 3.51 26.54
CA VAL A 522 12.04 4.66 27.03
C VAL A 522 10.83 4.94 26.16
N LEU A 523 10.93 4.78 24.84
CA LEU A 523 9.77 4.93 23.94
C LEU A 523 8.71 3.86 24.21
N ILE A 524 9.13 2.59 24.30
CA ILE A 524 8.21 1.46 24.55
C ILE A 524 7.53 1.63 25.92
N TYR A 525 8.32 1.82 26.97
CA TYR A 525 7.77 1.93 28.31
C TYR A 525 7.04 3.27 28.52
N GLY A 526 7.69 4.37 28.21
CA GLY A 526 7.18 5.72 28.48
C GLY A 526 5.95 6.08 27.64
N PHE A 527 5.92 5.73 26.35
CA PHE A 527 4.81 6.10 25.48
C PHE A 527 3.81 4.95 25.32
N PHE A 528 4.27 3.76 24.99
CA PHE A 528 3.36 2.68 24.66
C PHE A 528 2.77 1.97 25.89
N ASP A 529 3.54 1.78 26.97
CA ASP A 529 2.99 1.24 28.23
C ASP A 529 2.24 2.31 29.04
N LEU A 530 2.86 3.46 29.33
CA LEU A 530 2.28 4.43 30.27
C LEU A 530 1.24 5.36 29.67
N VAL A 531 1.33 5.71 28.38
CA VAL A 531 0.41 6.67 27.74
C VAL A 531 -0.67 5.95 26.95
N ILE A 532 -0.29 4.99 26.11
CA ILE A 532 -1.23 4.28 25.23
C ILE A 532 -1.83 3.03 25.91
N TYR A 533 -1.17 2.46 26.91
CA TYR A 533 -1.58 1.20 27.56
C TYR A 533 -1.77 0.06 26.56
N ILE A 534 -0.75 -0.23 25.76
CA ILE A 534 -0.76 -1.38 24.84
C ILE A 534 -0.67 -2.68 25.65
N PRO A 535 -1.64 -3.61 25.52
CA PRO A 535 -1.47 -4.95 26.06
C PRO A 535 -0.53 -5.75 25.16
N TRP A 536 0.72 -5.90 25.58
CA TRP A 536 1.71 -6.70 24.87
C TRP A 536 1.42 -8.19 24.95
N ILE A 537 1.84 -8.93 23.92
CA ILE A 537 1.81 -10.40 23.93
C ILE A 537 2.74 -10.92 25.03
N ASP A 538 2.26 -11.90 25.78
CA ASP A 538 3.10 -12.62 26.72
C ASP A 538 4.10 -13.50 25.96
N PRO A 539 5.41 -13.37 26.27
CA PRO A 539 6.43 -14.15 25.61
C PRO A 539 6.28 -15.64 25.94
N VAL A 540 6.57 -16.51 24.96
CA VAL A 540 6.61 -17.97 25.19
C VAL A 540 7.62 -18.34 26.28
N LEU A 541 8.74 -17.62 26.36
CA LEU A 541 9.70 -17.83 27.45
C LEU A 541 9.17 -17.35 28.82
N GLY A 542 8.16 -16.48 28.87
CA GLY A 542 7.50 -16.04 30.10
C GLY A 542 6.77 -17.17 30.80
N ASP A 543 6.21 -18.11 30.03
CA ASP A 543 5.58 -19.32 30.55
C ASP A 543 6.61 -20.36 31.02
N LEU A 544 7.81 -20.37 30.43
CA LEU A 544 8.88 -21.33 30.72
C LEU A 544 9.85 -20.87 31.82
N LEU A 545 10.04 -19.56 31.99
CA LEU A 545 10.93 -18.93 32.96
C LEU A 545 10.22 -17.74 33.63
N PRO A 546 9.15 -17.99 34.41
CA PRO A 546 8.36 -16.93 35.02
C PRO A 546 9.20 -16.03 35.92
N ASP A 547 10.19 -16.56 36.64
CA ASP A 547 10.98 -15.78 37.60
C ASP A 547 11.94 -14.76 36.97
N ILE A 548 12.31 -14.93 35.69
CA ILE A 548 13.22 -14.02 34.97
C ILE A 548 12.43 -12.92 34.24
N LEU A 549 11.19 -13.20 33.83
CA LEU A 549 10.37 -12.31 33.00
C LEU A 549 9.20 -11.66 33.77
N LYS A 550 8.83 -12.14 34.97
CA LYS A 550 7.91 -11.47 35.92
C LYS A 550 8.51 -10.22 36.60
N GLY A 551 9.57 -9.63 36.03
CA GLY A 551 9.99 -8.28 36.38
C GLY A 551 8.90 -7.21 36.18
N LYS A 552 7.79 -7.53 35.50
CA LYS A 552 6.59 -6.68 35.38
C LYS A 552 5.98 -6.31 36.74
N GLU A 553 5.92 -7.23 37.72
CA GLU A 553 5.40 -6.89 39.05
C GLU A 553 6.39 -6.02 39.83
N ASN A 554 7.69 -6.34 39.76
CA ASN A 554 8.72 -5.62 40.52
C ASN A 554 8.99 -4.20 40.04
N VAL A 555 8.81 -3.86 38.76
CA VAL A 555 9.03 -2.48 38.26
C VAL A 555 7.88 -1.56 38.66
N GLN A 556 6.64 -2.05 38.64
CA GLN A 556 5.46 -1.31 39.10
C GLN A 556 5.46 -1.14 40.62
N GLU A 557 5.92 -2.17 41.36
CA GLU A 557 6.10 -2.11 42.81
C GLU A 557 7.29 -1.23 43.24
N PHE A 558 8.36 -1.17 42.44
CA PHE A 558 9.51 -0.28 42.65
C PHE A 558 9.20 1.19 42.36
N LEU A 559 8.25 1.48 41.46
CA LEU A 559 7.82 2.85 41.16
C LEU A 559 6.66 3.34 42.05
N ASN A 560 5.90 2.42 42.65
CA ASN A 560 4.89 2.73 43.66
C ASN A 560 5.48 2.92 45.07
N ARG A 561 6.71 2.43 45.31
CA ARG A 561 7.53 2.76 46.48
C ARG A 561 8.36 4.01 46.23
#